data_AF-W1XF39-F1
#
_entry.id   AF-W1XF39-F1
#
_cell.length_a   1.000
_cell.length_b   1.000
_cell.length_c   1.000
_cell.angle_alpha   90.00
_cell.angle_beta   90.00
_cell.angle_gamma   90.00
#
_symmetry.space_group_name_H-M   'P 1'
#
loop_
_entity.id
_entity.type
_entity.pdbx_description
1 polymer ?
#
loop_
_entity_poly.entity_id
_entity_poly.type
_entity_poly.pdbx_seq_one_letter_code
_entity_poly.pdbx_strand_id
1 'polypeptide(L)' 'QNQSGFDLRHFVNVNFTLPKEGEKYVPPEGQSLREHIDGLWPVLTRSTENTEKWDSLLPLPEPYVVPGG' A
#
# COMPACT_ATOMS: atom_id res chain seq x y z
N GLN A 1 4.65 26.47 -16.71
CA GLN A 1 5.54 26.52 -17.88
C GLN A 1 5.39 25.21 -18.64
N ASN A 2 5.25 25.24 -19.97
CA ASN A 2 5.16 24.03 -20.80
C ASN A 2 6.50 23.87 -21.52
N GLN A 3 7.40 23.05 -20.97
CA GLN A 3 8.72 22.81 -21.57
C GLN A 3 8.57 21.85 -22.75
N SER A 4 8.85 22.33 -23.97
CA SER A 4 8.89 21.49 -25.16
C SER A 4 9.93 20.38 -24.98
N GLY A 5 9.50 19.12 -25.08
CA GLY A 5 10.37 17.95 -24.90
C GLY A 5 10.36 17.32 -23.50
N PHE A 6 9.56 17.84 -22.55
CA PHE A 6 9.35 17.16 -21.27
C PHE A 6 8.49 15.90 -21.44
N ASP A 7 9.07 14.73 -21.15
CA ASP A 7 8.36 13.46 -21.06
C ASP A 7 8.08 13.12 -19.59
N LEU A 8 6.81 13.26 -19.19
CA LEU A 8 6.37 12.97 -17.83
C LEU A 8 6.60 11.51 -17.44
N ARG A 9 6.41 10.57 -18.37
CA ARG A 9 6.59 9.14 -18.08
C ARG A 9 8.06 8.85 -17.81
N HIS A 10 8.96 9.39 -18.63
CA HIS A 10 10.39 9.27 -18.42
C HIS A 10 10.82 9.88 -17.09
N PHE A 11 10.36 11.10 -16.79
CA PHE A 11 10.65 11.76 -15.51
C PHE A 11 10.20 10.92 -14.31
N VAL A 12 8.98 10.37 -14.34
CA VAL A 12 8.48 9.52 -13.26
C VAL A 12 9.35 8.27 -13.08
N ASN A 13 9.66 7.57 -14.17
CA ASN A 13 10.43 6.34 -14.12
C ASN A 13 11.87 6.53 -13.61
N VAL A 14 12.47 7.71 -13.82
CA VAL A 14 13.84 8.00 -13.36
C VAL A 14 13.87 8.45 -11.89
N ASN A 15 12.81 9.08 -11.40
CA ASN A 15 12.82 9.75 -10.10
C ASN A 15 11.97 9.06 -9.02
N PHE A 16 11.09 8.11 -9.39
CA PHE A 16 10.17 7.48 -8.45
C PHE A 16 10.18 5.97 -8.57
N THR A 17 10.09 5.30 -7.41
CA THR A 17 9.73 3.88 -7.32
C THR A 17 8.22 3.77 -7.36
N LEU A 18 7.67 3.10 -8.38
CA LEU A 18 6.23 2.89 -8.47
C LEU A 18 5.78 1.82 -7.48
N PRO A 19 4.66 2.04 -6.75
CA PRO A 19 4.13 1.02 -5.85
C PRO A 19 3.67 -0.19 -6.65
N LYS A 20 3.82 -1.38 -6.07
CA LYS A 20 3.15 -2.57 -6.58
C LYS A 20 1.66 -2.46 -6.28
N GLU A 21 0.83 -2.95 -7.19
CA GLU A 21 -0.61 -3.07 -6.93
C GLU A 21 -0.81 -4.03 -5.75
N GLY A 22 -1.62 -3.61 -4.77
CA GLY A 22 -1.92 -4.43 -3.61
C GLY A 22 -2.83 -5.60 -3.97
N GLU A 23 -2.74 -6.69 -3.22
CA GLU A 23 -3.67 -7.81 -3.38
C GLU A 23 -5.10 -7.37 -3.00
N LYS A 24 -6.05 -7.66 -3.88
CA LYS A 24 -7.47 -7.42 -3.59
C LYS A 24 -7.98 -8.56 -2.72
N TYR A 25 -8.54 -8.22 -1.56
CA TYR A 25 -9.25 -9.20 -0.75
C TYR A 25 -10.57 -9.56 -1.41
N VAL A 26 -10.78 -10.86 -1.63
CA VAL A 26 -12.03 -11.43 -2.11
C VAL A 26 -12.52 -12.40 -1.04
N PRO A 27 -13.61 -12.08 -0.32
CA PRO A 27 -14.13 -12.97 0.69
C PRO A 27 -14.73 -14.23 0.05
N PRO A 28 -14.48 -15.42 0.62
CA PRO A 28 -15.19 -16.64 0.24
C PRO A 28 -16.72 -16.50 0.36
N GLU A 29 -17.45 -17.17 -0.54
CA GLU A 29 -18.90 -17.17 -0.51
C GLU A 29 -19.45 -17.86 0.74
N GLY A 30 -20.59 -17.38 1.24
CA GLY A 30 -21.31 -18.00 2.36
C GLY A 30 -20.76 -17.70 3.76
N GLN A 31 -19.73 -16.86 3.89
CA GLN A 31 -19.22 -16.45 5.21
C GLN A 31 -20.24 -15.62 6.00
N SER A 32 -20.28 -15.85 7.30
CA SER A 32 -20.93 -14.93 8.23
C SER A 32 -20.18 -13.59 8.30
N LEU A 33 -20.87 -12.54 8.76
CA LEU A 33 -20.26 -11.23 8.96
C LEU A 33 -19.04 -11.29 9.89
N ARG A 34 -19.06 -12.16 10.92
CA ARG A 34 -17.95 -12.31 11.85
C ARG A 34 -16.72 -12.92 11.16
N GLU A 35 -16.92 -14.02 10.43
CA GLU A 35 -15.84 -14.66 9.66
C GLU A 35 -15.26 -13.72 8.61
N HIS A 36 -16.12 -12.92 7.97
CA HIS A 36 -15.70 -11.90 7.02
C HIS A 36 -14.78 -10.85 7.67
N ILE A 37 -15.17 -10.33 8.85
CA ILE A 37 -14.36 -9.36 9.61
C ILE A 37 -13.03 -9.99 10.06
N ASP A 38 -13.07 -11.22 10.57
CA ASP A 38 -11.85 -11.92 11.01
C ASP A 38 -10.87 -12.14 9.83
N GLY A 39 -11.39 -12.44 8.64
CA GLY A 39 -10.61 -12.57 7.41
C GLY A 39 -9.99 -11.26 6.89
N LEU A 40 -10.51 -10.10 7.30
CA LEU A 40 -9.93 -8.80 6.95
C LEU A 40 -8.68 -8.46 7.76
N TRP A 41 -8.52 -8.98 8.99
CA TRP A 41 -7.41 -8.57 9.85
C TRP A 41 -6.03 -8.80 9.23
N PRO A 42 -5.71 -9.96 8.64
CA PRO A 42 -4.40 -10.16 7.99
C PRO A 42 -4.17 -9.24 6.80
N VAL A 43 -5.24 -8.86 6.08
CA VAL A 43 -5.17 -7.99 4.90
C VAL A 43 -4.93 -6.53 5.29
N LEU A 44 -5.57 -6.08 6.37
CA LEU A 44 -5.46 -4.69 6.86
C LEU A 44 -4.23 -4.47 7.75
N THR A 45 -3.55 -5.54 8.16
CA THR A 45 -2.36 -5.46 9.01
C THR A 45 -1.12 -5.19 8.18
N ARG A 46 -0.36 -4.18 8.56
CA ARG A 46 0.93 -3.82 7.96
C ARG A 46 2.03 -3.89 9.01
N SER A 47 3.24 -4.23 8.55
CA SER A 47 4.46 -4.10 9.35
C SER A 47 5.45 -3.21 8.59
N THR A 48 6.06 -2.27 9.30
CA THR A 48 7.03 -1.32 8.74
C THR A 48 8.18 -1.15 9.71
N GLU A 49 8.97 -2.20 9.93
CA GLU A 49 10.10 -2.17 10.86
C GLU A 49 11.23 -1.23 10.38
N ASN A 50 11.37 -1.06 9.07
CA ASN A 50 12.39 -0.24 8.44
C ASN A 50 11.79 0.58 7.30
N THR A 51 12.33 1.77 7.05
CA THR A 51 11.94 2.66 5.95
C THR A 51 13.18 3.24 5.28
N GLU A 52 13.06 3.65 4.01
CA GLU A 52 14.19 4.23 3.30
C GLU A 52 14.50 5.65 3.78
N LYS A 53 15.72 6.10 3.52
CA LYS A 53 16.08 7.49 3.80
C LYS A 53 15.16 8.39 2.97
N TRP A 54 14.50 9.34 3.64
CA TRP A 54 13.53 10.30 3.07
C TRP A 54 12.10 9.78 2.85
N ASP A 55 11.78 8.56 3.29
CA ASP A 55 10.38 8.13 3.35
C ASP A 55 9.60 8.97 4.36
N SER A 56 8.36 9.29 4.03
CA SER A 56 7.41 9.89 4.97
C SER A 56 6.80 8.85 5.91
N LEU A 57 6.90 7.56 5.58
CA LEU A 57 6.37 6.47 6.38
C LEU A 57 7.20 6.32 7.65
N LEU A 58 6.53 6.22 8.79
CA LEU A 58 7.19 6.05 10.08
C LEU A 58 7.47 4.55 10.33
N PRO A 59 8.69 4.18 10.74
CA PRO A 59 8.94 2.83 11.20
C PRO A 59 8.22 2.58 12.53
N LEU A 60 7.56 1.44 12.66
CA LEU A 60 6.85 1.04 13.88
C LEU A 60 7.35 -0.34 14.32
N PRO A 61 7.56 -0.54 15.64
CA PRO A 61 8.11 -1.79 16.16
C PRO A 61 7.11 -2.95 16.12
N GLU A 62 5.81 -2.65 16.06
CA GLU A 62 4.74 -3.64 16.08
C GLU A 62 3.80 -3.45 14.87
N PRO A 63 3.15 -4.54 14.40
CA PRO A 63 2.18 -4.44 13.32
C PRO A 63 1.01 -3.52 13.67
N TYR A 64 0.46 -2.84 12.67
CA TYR A 64 -0.66 -1.91 12.83
C TYR A 64 -1.72 -2.13 11.75
N VAL A 65 -2.96 -1.80 12.10
CA VAL A 65 -4.10 -1.89 11.18
C VAL A 65 -4.26 -0.57 10.43
N VAL A 66 -4.34 -0.66 9.10
CA VAL A 66 -4.76 0.47 8.26
C VAL A 66 -6.24 0.29 7.89
N PRO A 67 -7.16 1.09 8.45
CA PRO A 67 -8.56 1.03 8.09
C PRO A 67 -8.79 1.66 6.71
N GLY A 68 -9.47 0.93 5.84
CA GLY A 68 -9.75 1.36 4.46
C GLY A 68 -8.68 0.87 3.48
N GLY A 69 -9.08 -0.09 2.63
CA GLY A 69 -8.41 -0.35 1.35
C GLY A 69 -8.96 0.58 0.28
#